data_AF-A0A1H9P1C3-F1
#
_entry.id   AF-A0A1H9P1C3-F1
#
_cell.length_a   1.000
_cell.length_b   1.000
_cell.length_c   1.000
_cell.angle_alpha   90.00
_cell.angle_beta   90.00
_cell.angle_gamma   90.00
#
_symmetry.space_group_name_H-M   'P 1'
#
loop_
_entity.id
_entity.type
_entity.pdbx_description
1 polymer ?
#
loop_
_entity_poly.entity_id
_entity_poly.type
_entity_poly.pdbx_seq_one_letter_code
_entity_poly.pdbx_strand_id
1 'polypeptide(L)'
;MKILIIRHAKVNHIWKKWCTSSEFDEQCSMYDTPSVDTSPLNPLMCDASDIYISKLIRTYYTARKMFGDEKFTRTSLIMGYQVP
;
A
#
# COMPACT_ATOMS: atom_id res chain seq x y z
N MET A 1 -22.40 -10.42 3.23
CA MET A 1 -21.38 -9.45 2.79
C MET A 1 -20.01 -10.08 3.00
N LYS A 2 -19.16 -10.15 1.98
CA LYS A 2 -17.76 -10.60 2.10
C LYS A 2 -16.85 -9.38 2.01
N ILE A 3 -15.89 -9.26 2.91
CA ILE A 3 -14.90 -8.18 2.91
C ILE A 3 -13.52 -8.83 2.75
N LEU A 4 -12.73 -8.32 1.81
CA LEU A 4 -11.34 -8.74 1.61
C LEU A 4 -10.42 -7.57 2.01
N ILE A 5 -9.48 -7.84 2.92
CA ILE A 5 -8.49 -6.85 3.35
C ILE A 5 -7.14 -7.28 2.80
N ILE A 6 -6.56 -6.45 1.92
CA ILE A 6 -5.27 -6.69 1.29
C ILE A 6 -4.27 -5.66 1.83
N ARG A 7 -3.17 -6.13 2.42
CA ARG A 7 -2.01 -5.27 2.68
C ARG A 7 -1.28 -5.02 1.35
N HIS A 8 -0.81 -3.79 1.14
CA HIS A 8 -0.04 -3.46 -0.07
C HIS A 8 1.14 -4.41 -0.26
N ALA A 9 1.55 -4.60 -1.52
CA ALA A 9 2.71 -5.40 -1.88
C ALA A 9 4.01 -4.78 -1.32
N LYS A 10 5.08 -5.59 -1.36
CA LYS A 10 6.40 -5.20 -0.88
C LYS A 10 6.85 -3.92 -1.59
N VAL A 11 7.33 -2.97 -0.82
CA VAL A 11 7.92 -1.72 -1.32
C VAL A 11 9.43 -1.92 -1.42
N ASN A 12 10.06 -1.36 -2.46
CA ASN A 12 11.51 -1.37 -2.63
C ASN A 12 12.17 -0.35 -1.68
N HIS A 13 12.10 -0.62 -0.38
CA HIS A 13 12.70 0.19 0.67
C HIS A 13 13.54 -0.69 1.60
N ILE A 14 14.79 -0.28 1.82
CA ILE A 14 15.70 -0.95 2.75
C ILE A 14 15.67 -0.15 4.05
N TRP A 15 15.01 -0.73 5.06
CA TRP A 15 14.95 -0.13 6.38
C TRP A 15 16.32 -0.15 7.06
N LYS A 16 16.70 0.97 7.66
CA LYS A 16 17.80 1.02 8.64
C LYS A 16 17.49 0.07 9.80
N LYS A 17 18.48 -0.73 10.21
CA LYS A 17 18.34 -1.67 11.35
C LYS A 17 18.28 -0.96 12.71
N TRP A 18 18.95 0.18 12.82
CA TRP A 18 18.98 1.03 14.00
C TRP A 18 18.76 2.46 13.55
N CYS A 19 17.84 3.15 14.20
CA CYS A 19 17.49 4.53 13.92
C CYS A 19 17.09 5.23 15.22
N THR A 20 17.38 6.53 15.31
CA THR A 20 16.72 7.41 16.28
C THR A 20 15.26 7.64 15.88
N SER A 21 14.45 8.23 16.77
CA SER A 21 13.06 8.56 16.44
C SER A 21 12.95 9.43 15.18
N SER A 22 13.79 10.46 15.05
CA SER A 22 13.77 11.34 13.87
C SER A 22 14.17 10.61 12.59
N GLU A 23 15.13 9.69 12.68
CA GLU A 23 15.51 8.87 11.53
C GLU A 23 14.41 7.87 11.16
N PHE A 24 13.63 7.38 12.13
CA PHE A 24 12.49 6.53 11.85
C PHE A 24 11.40 7.27 11.07
N ASP A 25 11.07 8.50 11.46
CA ASP A 25 10.08 9.33 10.75
C ASP A 25 10.52 9.65 9.31
N GLU A 26 11.82 9.90 9.13
CA GLU A 26 12.44 10.05 7.81
C GLU A 26 12.32 8.77 6.98
N GLN A 27 12.62 7.61 7.57
CA GLN A 27 12.46 6.30 6.91
C GLN A 27 11.01 6.02 6.53
N CYS A 28 10.03 6.38 7.37
CA CYS A 28 8.61 6.32 7.05
C CYS A 28 8.25 7.17 5.83
N SER A 29 8.75 8.40 5.77
CA SER A 29 8.55 9.28 4.61
C SER A 29 9.19 8.69 3.34
N MET A 30 10.39 8.12 3.46
CA MET A 30 11.08 7.40 2.38
C MET A 30 10.42 6.06 2.02
N TYR A 31 9.61 5.47 2.88
CA TYR A 31 8.86 4.24 2.63
C TYR A 31 7.56 4.50 1.87
N ASP A 32 7.01 5.71 2.00
CA ASP A 32 5.74 6.08 1.39
C ASP A 32 5.86 6.47 -0.09
N THR A 33 7.07 6.79 -0.53
CA THR A 33 7.43 7.27 -1.89
C THR A 33 7.88 6.22 -2.92
N PRO A 34 8.52 5.07 -2.59
CA PRO A 34 9.15 4.21 -3.59
C PRO A 34 8.15 3.44 -4.44
N SER A 35 8.64 2.98 -5.59
CA SER A 35 7.92 2.02 -6.43
C SER A 35 7.70 0.69 -5.70
N VAL A 36 6.54 0.10 -5.94
CA VAL A 36 6.19 -1.23 -5.43
C VAL A 36 6.94 -2.28 -6.23
N ASP A 37 7.36 -3.34 -5.56
CA ASP A 37 7.97 -4.51 -6.15
C ASP A 37 7.11 -5.03 -7.32
N THR A 38 7.72 -5.15 -8.50
CA THR A 38 7.07 -5.55 -9.74
C THR A 38 6.89 -7.07 -9.84
N SER A 39 7.48 -7.86 -8.94
CA SER A 39 7.40 -9.33 -8.92
C SER A 39 5.95 -9.84 -8.91
N PRO A 40 5.49 -10.68 -9.84
CA PRO A 40 4.08 -11.03 -9.99
C PRO A 40 3.44 -11.45 -8.65
N LEU A 41 2.28 -10.88 -8.34
CA LEU A 41 1.45 -11.35 -7.24
C LEU A 41 0.60 -12.50 -7.77
N ASN A 42 0.37 -13.53 -6.96
CA ASN A 42 -0.66 -14.51 -7.29
C ASN A 42 -2.00 -13.76 -7.29
N PRO A 43 -2.68 -13.64 -8.44
CA PRO A 43 -3.97 -12.97 -8.47
C PRO A 43 -4.93 -13.78 -7.61
N LEU A 44 -5.48 -13.13 -6.59
CA LEU A 44 -6.67 -13.67 -5.94
C LEU A 44 -7.78 -13.58 -6.98
N MET A 45 -8.21 -14.72 -7.51
CA MET A 45 -9.40 -14.83 -8.35
C MET A 45 -10.62 -14.56 -7.46
N CYS A 46 -10.86 -13.28 -7.19
CA CYS A 46 -11.96 -12.79 -6.38
C CYS A 46 -12.60 -11.64 -7.14
N ASP A 47 -13.87 -11.82 -7.51
CA ASP A 47 -14.67 -10.75 -8.07
C ASP A 47 -15.00 -9.76 -6.93
N ALA A 48 -14.31 -8.63 -6.92
CA ALA A 48 -14.57 -7.53 -5.99
C ALA A 48 -15.28 -6.41 -6.77
N SER A 49 -16.50 -6.05 -6.37
CA SER A 49 -17.29 -4.99 -7.02
C SER A 49 -16.86 -3.58 -6.58
N ASP A 50 -16.48 -3.44 -5.31
CA ASP A 50 -16.12 -2.15 -4.71
C ASP A 50 -14.70 -2.21 -4.12
N ILE A 51 -13.77 -1.53 -4.78
CA ILE A 51 -12.35 -1.54 -4.39
C ILE A 51 -11.99 -0.20 -3.78
N TYR A 52 -11.67 -0.23 -2.48
CA TYR A 52 -11.22 0.94 -1.72
C TYR A 52 -9.72 0.87 -1.50
N ILE A 53 -9.01 1.96 -1.81
CA ILE A 53 -7.57 2.08 -1.59
C ILE A 53 -7.26 3.35 -0.79
N SER A 54 -6.11 3.37 -0.10
CA SER A 54 -5.63 4.59 0.53
C SER A 54 -5.12 5.60 -0.51
N LYS A 55 -4.76 6.82 -0.06
CA LYS A 55 -4.13 7.83 -0.92
C LYS A 55 -2.66 7.53 -1.25
N LEU A 56 -2.07 6.50 -0.65
CA LEU A 56 -0.65 6.19 -0.80
C LEU A 56 -0.38 5.48 -2.13
N ILE A 57 0.68 5.86 -2.83
CA ILE A 57 0.96 5.34 -4.18
C ILE A 57 1.17 3.81 -4.19
N ARG A 58 1.68 3.24 -3.09
CA ARG A 58 1.89 1.80 -2.96
C ARG A 58 0.61 0.96 -2.97
N THR A 59 -0.50 1.50 -2.45
CA THR A 59 -1.79 0.80 -2.48
C THR A 59 -2.38 0.84 -3.89
N TYR A 60 -2.20 1.95 -4.61
CA TYR A 60 -2.59 2.06 -6.02
C TYR A 60 -1.89 1.03 -6.90
N TYR A 61 -0.56 0.92 -6.82
CA TYR A 61 0.17 -0.08 -7.62
C TYR A 61 -0.18 -1.52 -7.25
N THR A 62 -0.45 -1.79 -5.97
CA THR A 62 -0.91 -3.12 -5.54
C THR A 62 -2.28 -3.45 -6.13
N ALA A 63 -3.24 -2.52 -6.05
CA ALA A 63 -4.58 -2.72 -6.58
C ALA A 63 -4.55 -2.91 -8.10
N ARG A 64 -3.78 -2.09 -8.82
CA ARG A 64 -3.59 -2.22 -10.27
C ARG A 64 -3.06 -3.59 -10.67
N LYS A 65 -2.14 -4.14 -9.89
CA LYS A 65 -1.55 -5.45 -10.14
C LYS A 65 -2.49 -6.62 -9.86
N MET A 66 -3.39 -6.46 -8.90
CA MET A 66 -4.36 -7.49 -8.50
C MET A 66 -5.61 -7.48 -9.37
N PHE A 67 -6.11 -6.30 -9.71
CA PHE A 67 -7.42 -6.08 -10.31
C PHE A 67 -7.35 -5.44 -11.71
N GLY A 68 -6.16 -5.14 -12.22
CA GLY A 68 -6.00 -4.45 -13.51
C GLY A 68 -6.29 -2.95 -13.44
N ASP A 69 -6.65 -2.36 -14.58
CA ASP A 69 -6.95 -0.91 -14.69
C ASP A 69 -8.40 -0.58 -14.30
N GLU A 70 -8.87 -1.15 -13.19
CA GLU A 70 -10.21 -0.94 -12.62
C GLU A 70 -10.36 0.43 -11.94
N LYS A 71 -11.61 0.85 -11.73
CA LYS A 71 -11.91 2.10 -11.01
C LYS A 71 -11.76 1.92 -9.50
N PHE A 72 -10.74 2.53 -8.90
CA PHE A 72 -10.52 2.48 -7.45
C PHE A 72 -11.07 3.71 -6.72
N THR A 73 -11.75 3.49 -5.59
CA THR A 73 -12.17 4.57 -4.68
C THR A 73 -11.03 4.89 -3.71
N ARG A 74 -10.44 6.08 -3.84
CA ARG A 74 -9.37 6.56 -2.95
C ARG A 74 -9.94 7.23 -1.71
N THR A 75 -9.50 6.81 -0.54
CA THR A 75 -9.93 7.39 0.75
C THR A 75 -8.76 7.68 1.67
N SER A 76 -8.86 8.76 2.46
CA SER A 76 -7.91 9.08 3.54
C SER A 76 -8.17 8.28 4.83
N LEU A 77 -9.33 7.63 4.94
CA LEU A 77 -9.81 7.03 6.20
C LEU A 77 -9.14 5.69 6.56
N ILE A 78 -8.34 5.10 5.67
CA ILE A 78 -7.63 3.83 5.93
C ILE A 78 -6.20 4.08 6.48
N MET A 79 -5.85 5.33 6.80
CA MET A 79 -4.55 5.65 7.39
C MET A 79 -4.56 5.24 8.88
N GLY A 80 -3.77 4.23 9.23
CA GLY A 80 -3.43 3.96 10.63
C GLY A 80 -2.60 5.11 11.18
N TYR A 81 -3.05 5.68 12.30
CA TYR A 81 -2.38 6.66 13.17
C TYR A 81 -1.50 7.73 12.48
N GLN A 82 -2.01 8.96 12.43
CA GLN A 82 -1.14 10.14 12.32
C GLN A 82 -0.44 10.30 13.66
N VAL A 83 0.89 10.16 13.68
CA VAL A 83 1.72 10.57 14.82
C VAL A 83 1.73 12.11 14.82
N PRO A 84 1.48 12.77 15.97
CA PRO A 84 1.46 14.22 16.09
C PRO A 84 2.83 14.88 15.82
#